data_AF-I4I6Y3-F1
#
_entry.id   AF-I4I6Y3-F1
#
_cell.length_a   1.000
_cell.length_b   1.000
_cell.length_c   1.000
_cell.angle_alpha   90.00
_cell.angle_beta   90.00
_cell.angle_gamma   90.00
#
_symmetry.space_group_name_H-M   'P 1'
#
loop_
_entity.id
_entity.type
_entity.pdbx_description
1 polymer ?
#
loop_
_entity_poly.entity_id
_entity_poly.type
_entity_poly.pdbx_seq_one_letter_code
_entity_poly.pdbx_strand_id
1 'polypeptide(L)'
;MNTLITIREASDLLGVSIKTLRRWEQQGKIVSIRTRGGHRRFRPEDLLQSGQATPLIIGYARVNRPEQKPQLDTQIKALEEFCHQQGQPFEILTDIGNGVSYNRPNFMRLVEMICHGEVKCLVLTHAESVSRFCHDFILGLCRLFKIQVILLNQTQESIAAEDLVDDLQALVTICYDHLYPLHNPAHQQLLEYLGALKDVRVA
;
A
#
# COMPACT_ATOMS: atom_id res chain seq x y z
N MET A 1 6.13 -26.92 -1.52
CA MET A 1 4.85 -27.63 -1.31
C MET A 1 4.08 -27.54 -2.62
N ASN A 2 3.99 -28.65 -3.39
CA ASN A 2 3.49 -28.65 -4.78
C ASN A 2 2.01 -29.10 -4.87
N THR A 3 1.14 -28.56 -4.03
CA THR A 3 -0.29 -28.90 -4.02
C THR A 3 -1.07 -27.98 -4.94
N LEU A 4 -1.57 -28.53 -6.03
CA LEU A 4 -2.47 -27.83 -6.94
C LEU A 4 -3.85 -27.64 -6.29
N ILE A 5 -4.36 -26.41 -6.33
CA ILE A 5 -5.65 -26.06 -5.74
C ILE A 5 -6.76 -26.01 -6.79
N THR A 6 -7.99 -26.25 -6.36
CA THR A 6 -9.21 -26.17 -7.16
C THR A 6 -9.56 -24.72 -7.50
N ILE A 7 -10.45 -24.52 -8.47
CA ILE A 7 -10.94 -23.17 -8.80
C ILE A 7 -11.71 -22.50 -7.67
N ARG A 8 -12.33 -23.27 -6.76
CA ARG A 8 -13.03 -22.72 -5.60
C ARG A 8 -12.02 -22.25 -4.56
N GLU A 9 -11.05 -23.08 -4.22
CA GLU A 9 -9.95 -22.69 -3.32
C GLU A 9 -9.16 -21.49 -3.88
N ALA A 10 -8.94 -21.43 -5.20
CA ALA A 10 -8.34 -20.26 -5.85
C ALA A 10 -9.21 -19.01 -5.74
N SER A 11 -10.54 -19.16 -5.80
CA SER A 11 -11.52 -18.08 -5.64
C SER A 11 -11.44 -17.51 -4.23
N ASP A 12 -11.41 -18.39 -3.24
CA ASP A 12 -11.35 -18.05 -1.82
C ASP A 12 -9.99 -17.42 -1.48
N LEU A 13 -8.90 -17.96 -2.03
CA LEU A 13 -7.54 -17.44 -1.86
C LEU A 13 -7.39 -16.01 -2.40
N LEU A 14 -7.93 -15.73 -3.58
CA LEU A 14 -7.80 -14.42 -4.25
C LEU A 14 -8.92 -13.45 -3.88
N GLY A 15 -9.93 -13.87 -3.12
CA GLY A 15 -11.09 -13.04 -2.76
C GLY A 15 -11.93 -12.59 -3.97
N VAL A 16 -11.83 -13.29 -5.11
CA VAL A 16 -12.56 -12.96 -6.34
C VAL A 16 -13.56 -14.05 -6.70
N SER A 17 -14.57 -13.74 -7.52
CA SER A 17 -15.51 -14.75 -7.99
C SER A 17 -14.86 -15.78 -8.94
N ILE A 18 -15.38 -17.01 -8.95
CA ILE A 18 -15.00 -18.05 -9.93
C ILE A 18 -15.15 -17.55 -11.38
N LYS A 19 -16.14 -16.68 -11.64
CA LYS A 19 -16.36 -16.07 -12.97
C LYS A 19 -15.21 -15.14 -13.34
N THR A 20 -14.69 -14.38 -12.38
CA THR A 20 -13.51 -13.52 -12.54
C THR A 20 -12.28 -14.36 -12.89
N LEU A 21 -12.02 -15.46 -12.17
CA LEU A 21 -10.90 -16.36 -12.46
C LEU A 21 -10.97 -16.93 -13.89
N ARG A 22 -12.15 -17.36 -14.35
CA ARG A 22 -12.31 -17.84 -15.73
C ARG A 22 -12.02 -16.75 -16.76
N ARG A 23 -12.43 -15.52 -16.49
CA ARG A 23 -12.16 -14.36 -17.35
C ARG A 23 -10.67 -14.05 -17.39
N TRP A 24 -10.00 -14.07 -16.25
CA TRP A 24 -8.55 -13.87 -16.15
C TRP A 24 -7.78 -14.95 -16.90
N GLU A 25 -8.20 -16.22 -16.81
CA GLU A 25 -7.61 -17.30 -17.60
C GLU A 25 -7.79 -17.06 -19.11
N GLN A 26 -8.99 -16.66 -19.55
CA GLN A 26 -9.25 -16.33 -20.97
C GLN A 26 -8.42 -15.14 -21.47
N GLN A 27 -8.15 -14.18 -20.59
CA GLN A 27 -7.30 -13.02 -20.87
C GLN A 27 -5.80 -13.34 -20.74
N GLY A 28 -5.43 -14.57 -20.37
CA GLY A 28 -4.04 -14.98 -20.17
C GLY A 28 -3.38 -14.47 -18.88
N LYS A 29 -4.13 -13.83 -17.98
CA LYS A 29 -3.61 -13.30 -16.71
C LYS A 29 -3.21 -14.42 -15.76
N ILE A 30 -4.06 -15.42 -15.57
CA ILE A 30 -3.75 -16.61 -14.75
C ILE A 30 -3.59 -17.84 -15.65
N VAL A 31 -2.69 -18.74 -15.27
CA VAL A 31 -2.52 -20.04 -15.93
C VAL A 31 -3.20 -21.12 -15.11
N SER A 32 -3.98 -21.99 -15.78
CA SER A 32 -4.55 -23.18 -15.15
C SER A 32 -3.97 -24.45 -15.77
N ILE A 33 -3.81 -25.47 -14.94
CA ILE A 33 -3.52 -26.83 -15.34
C ILE A 33 -4.85 -27.58 -15.43
N ARG A 34 -5.05 -28.35 -16.49
CA ARG A 34 -6.24 -29.19 -16.62
C ARG A 34 -5.93 -30.63 -16.24
N THR A 35 -6.77 -31.19 -15.40
CA THR A 35 -6.78 -32.63 -15.11
C THR A 35 -7.26 -33.41 -16.34
N ARG A 36 -7.07 -34.73 -16.35
CA ARG A 36 -7.62 -35.62 -17.39
C ARG A 36 -9.14 -35.47 -17.58
N GLY A 37 -9.87 -35.15 -16.52
CA GLY A 37 -11.32 -34.88 -16.56
C GLY A 37 -11.70 -33.44 -16.96
N GLY A 38 -10.74 -32.60 -17.37
CA GLY A 38 -11.01 -31.23 -17.80
C GLY A 38 -11.20 -30.21 -16.67
N HIS A 39 -11.09 -30.61 -15.39
CA HIS A 39 -11.16 -29.68 -14.27
C HIS A 39 -9.90 -28.84 -14.17
N ARG A 40 -10.08 -27.54 -13.92
CA ARG A 40 -9.02 -26.57 -13.68
C ARG A 40 -8.38 -26.77 -12.31
N ARG A 41 -7.07 -26.63 -12.29
CA ARG A 41 -6.19 -26.66 -11.13
C ARG A 41 -5.20 -25.53 -11.25
N PHE A 42 -4.86 -24.90 -10.13
CA PHE A 42 -3.98 -23.74 -10.09
C PHE A 42 -2.82 -24.01 -9.15
N ARG A 43 -1.64 -23.50 -9.48
CA ARG A 43 -0.58 -23.38 -8.48
C ARG A 43 -0.84 -22.10 -7.69
N PRO A 44 -0.82 -22.14 -6.35
CA PRO A 44 -0.97 -20.93 -5.54
C PRO A 44 0.05 -19.85 -5.91
N GLU A 45 1.31 -20.22 -6.22
CA GLU A 45 2.32 -19.26 -6.69
C GLU A 45 1.93 -18.56 -8.01
N ASP A 46 1.40 -19.30 -8.99
CA ASP A 46 1.02 -18.74 -10.30
C ASP A 46 -0.18 -17.78 -10.19
N LEU A 47 -1.01 -17.94 -9.16
CA LEU A 47 -2.17 -17.08 -8.90
C LEU A 47 -1.77 -15.74 -8.28
N LEU A 48 -0.74 -15.73 -7.43
CA LEU A 48 -0.23 -14.52 -6.78
C LEU A 48 0.72 -13.72 -7.70
N GLN A 49 1.22 -14.34 -8.77
CA GLN A 49 2.19 -13.76 -9.72
C GLN A 49 1.60 -13.46 -11.09
N SER A 50 0.27 -13.44 -11.23
CA SER A 50 -0.43 -13.49 -12.52
C SER A 50 -0.42 -12.18 -13.35
N GLY A 51 0.45 -11.23 -13.02
CA GLY A 51 0.79 -10.12 -13.92
C GLY A 51 1.79 -10.61 -14.96
N GLN A 52 1.41 -10.67 -16.24
CA GLN A 52 2.36 -10.90 -17.35
C GLN A 52 3.39 -9.76 -17.51
N ALA A 53 3.31 -8.72 -16.68
CA ALA A 53 4.27 -7.64 -16.63
C ALA A 53 5.54 -8.11 -15.92
N THR A 54 6.70 -7.80 -16.49
CA THR A 54 7.97 -7.94 -15.79
C THR A 54 7.92 -7.04 -14.54
N PRO A 55 7.97 -7.60 -13.33
CA PRO A 55 7.73 -6.82 -12.13
C PRO A 55 8.85 -5.79 -11.94
N LEU A 56 8.44 -4.55 -11.67
CA LEU A 56 9.30 -3.37 -11.66
C LEU A 56 9.85 -3.10 -10.25
N ILE A 57 10.94 -2.34 -10.18
CA ILE A 57 11.32 -1.68 -8.93
C ILE A 57 10.44 -0.44 -8.77
N ILE A 58 9.77 -0.29 -7.64
CA ILE A 58 8.97 0.89 -7.35
C ILE A 58 9.62 1.67 -6.22
N GLY A 59 10.01 2.91 -6.50
CA GLY A 59 10.34 3.88 -5.46
C GLY A 59 9.07 4.61 -5.02
N TYR A 60 8.87 4.80 -3.72
CA TYR A 60 7.73 5.58 -3.23
C TYR A 60 8.19 6.66 -2.24
N ALA A 61 7.80 7.91 -2.52
CA ALA A 61 8.09 9.08 -1.69
C ALA A 61 6.82 9.85 -1.35
N ARG A 62 6.80 10.49 -0.19
CA ARG A 62 5.65 11.25 0.28
C ARG A 62 6.09 12.42 1.15
N VAL A 63 5.35 13.52 1.06
CA VAL A 63 5.38 14.63 2.04
C VAL A 63 3.95 14.97 2.46
N ASN A 64 3.78 15.66 3.59
CA ASN A 64 2.44 15.99 4.09
C ASN A 64 1.79 17.15 3.32
N ARG A 65 2.59 18.16 2.94
CA ARG A 65 2.10 19.42 2.41
C ARG A 65 2.83 19.86 1.13
N PRO A 66 2.20 20.66 0.25
CA PRO A 66 2.82 21.14 -0.98
C PRO A 66 4.09 21.96 -0.77
N GLU A 67 4.20 22.68 0.36
CA GLU A 67 5.34 23.52 0.70
C GLU A 67 6.62 22.69 0.92
N GLN A 68 6.47 21.41 1.27
CA GLN A 68 7.56 20.45 1.46
C GLN A 68 8.06 19.85 0.13
N LYS A 69 7.63 20.38 -1.01
CA LYS A 69 8.09 19.94 -2.34
C LYS A 69 9.63 19.85 -2.48
N PRO A 70 10.45 20.79 -1.95
CA PRO A 70 11.91 20.65 -2.01
C PRO A 70 12.42 19.38 -1.31
N GLN A 71 11.80 19.01 -0.19
CA GLN A 71 12.11 17.77 0.52
C GLN A 71 11.70 16.54 -0.31
N LEU A 72 10.51 16.58 -0.93
CA LEU A 72 10.05 15.52 -1.84
C LEU A 72 11.02 15.34 -3.01
N ASP A 73 11.50 16.43 -3.62
CA ASP A 73 12.45 16.39 -4.73
C ASP A 73 13.79 15.76 -4.32
N THR A 74 14.27 16.00 -3.09
CA THR A 74 15.44 15.31 -2.52
C THR A 74 15.19 13.82 -2.35
N GLN A 75 14.01 13.42 -1.86
CA GLN A 75 13.65 12.00 -1.74
C GLN A 75 13.59 11.31 -3.11
N ILE A 76 12.98 11.96 -4.11
CA ILE A 76 12.89 11.43 -5.47
C ILE A 76 14.29 11.17 -6.02
N LYS A 77 15.19 12.16 -5.96
CA LYS A 77 16.58 12.01 -6.45
C LYS A 77 17.30 10.84 -5.80
N ALA A 78 17.18 10.68 -4.48
CA ALA A 78 17.80 9.57 -3.79
C ALA A 78 17.26 8.20 -4.21
N LEU A 79 15.94 8.09 -4.41
CA LEU A 79 15.31 6.88 -4.93
C LEU A 79 15.76 6.60 -6.36
N GLU A 80 15.80 7.62 -7.23
CA GLU A 80 16.27 7.51 -8.62
C GLU A 80 17.73 7.05 -8.68
N GLU A 81 18.63 7.68 -7.93
CA GLU A 81 20.04 7.31 -7.87
C GLU A 81 20.23 5.86 -7.45
N PHE A 82 19.52 5.40 -6.41
CA PHE A 82 19.58 4.03 -5.97
C PHE A 82 19.02 3.06 -7.02
N CYS A 83 17.85 3.36 -7.60
CA CYS A 83 17.20 2.49 -8.58
C CYS A 83 18.00 2.39 -9.89
N HIS A 84 18.63 3.49 -10.34
CA HIS A 84 19.53 3.47 -11.50
C HIS A 84 20.70 2.51 -11.32
N GLN A 85 21.28 2.44 -10.11
CA GLN A 85 22.38 1.51 -9.81
C GLN A 85 21.97 0.03 -9.88
N GLN A 86 20.68 -0.29 -9.73
CA GLN A 86 20.17 -1.67 -9.83
C GLN A 86 20.11 -2.19 -11.28
N GLY A 87 20.20 -1.31 -12.28
CA GLY A 87 20.17 -1.69 -13.70
C GLY A 87 18.87 -2.38 -14.15
N GLN A 88 17.77 -2.16 -13.43
CA GLN A 88 16.45 -2.74 -13.70
C GLN A 88 15.45 -1.62 -13.98
N PRO A 89 14.39 -1.89 -14.77
CA PRO A 89 13.35 -0.90 -15.01
C PRO A 89 12.65 -0.57 -13.69
N PHE A 90 12.48 0.73 -13.45
CA PHE A 90 11.88 1.25 -12.22
C PHE A 90 10.91 2.39 -12.51
N GLU A 91 10.03 2.66 -11.56
CA GLU A 91 9.14 3.81 -11.55
C GLU A 91 9.15 4.46 -10.16
N ILE A 92 9.09 5.79 -10.11
CA ILE A 92 8.97 6.54 -8.86
C ILE A 92 7.53 7.06 -8.74
N LEU A 93 6.86 6.66 -7.67
CA LEU A 93 5.53 7.09 -7.29
C LEU A 93 5.63 8.11 -6.15
N THR A 94 4.84 9.17 -6.23
CA THR A 94 4.88 10.25 -5.23
C THR A 94 3.50 10.72 -4.82
N ASP A 95 3.32 11.08 -3.56
CA ASP A 95 2.09 11.71 -3.09
C ASP A 95 2.39 12.91 -2.19
N ILE A 96 1.43 13.84 -2.15
CA ILE A 96 1.38 14.91 -1.16
C ILE A 96 0.11 14.72 -0.34
N GLY A 97 0.26 14.55 0.97
CA GLY A 97 -0.85 14.35 1.91
C GLY A 97 -0.40 13.67 3.19
N ASN A 98 -1.22 13.80 4.25
CA ASN A 98 -0.93 13.23 5.57
C ASN A 98 -0.71 11.71 5.52
N GLY A 99 -0.01 11.18 6.54
CA GLY A 99 0.38 9.77 6.65
C GLY A 99 -0.75 8.84 7.12
N VAL A 100 -1.92 9.39 7.43
CA VAL A 100 -3.11 8.67 7.94
C VAL A 100 -4.05 8.27 6.81
N SER A 101 -4.29 9.20 5.88
CA SER A 101 -5.20 8.96 4.77
C SER A 101 -4.66 7.87 3.86
N TYR A 102 -5.50 6.90 3.50
CA TYR A 102 -5.18 5.87 2.53
C TYR A 102 -5.63 6.25 1.11
N ASN A 103 -6.43 7.31 0.95
CA ASN A 103 -6.98 7.71 -0.35
C ASN A 103 -6.03 8.64 -1.12
N ARG A 104 -4.74 8.27 -1.18
CA ARG A 104 -3.75 8.97 -2.00
C ARG A 104 -3.60 8.22 -3.33
N PRO A 105 -3.67 8.89 -4.49
CA PRO A 105 -3.79 8.23 -5.78
C PRO A 105 -2.62 7.31 -6.10
N ASN A 106 -1.37 7.73 -5.84
CA ASN A 106 -0.21 6.90 -6.14
C ASN A 106 0.02 5.81 -5.07
N PHE A 107 -0.39 6.03 -3.82
CA PHE A 107 -0.44 4.98 -2.80
C PHE A 107 -1.43 3.88 -3.17
N MET A 108 -2.65 4.22 -3.58
CA MET A 108 -3.63 3.23 -4.02
C MET A 108 -3.14 2.50 -5.28
N ARG A 109 -2.53 3.21 -6.22
CA ARG A 109 -1.86 2.60 -7.37
C ARG A 109 -0.77 1.61 -6.94
N LEU A 110 0.07 1.97 -5.96
CA LEU A 110 1.08 1.05 -5.42
C LEU A 110 0.43 -0.22 -4.84
N VAL A 111 -0.64 -0.10 -4.05
CA VAL A 111 -1.36 -1.25 -3.50
C VAL A 111 -1.94 -2.13 -4.60
N GLU A 112 -2.54 -1.53 -5.64
CA GLU A 112 -3.04 -2.26 -6.81
C GLU A 112 -1.93 -3.01 -7.55
N MET A 113 -0.78 -2.34 -7.79
CA MET A 113 0.39 -2.96 -8.42
C MET A 113 0.93 -4.14 -7.59
N ILE A 114 0.95 -4.03 -6.26
CA ILE A 114 1.33 -5.14 -5.36
C ILE A 114 0.37 -6.31 -5.54
N CYS A 115 -0.95 -6.05 -5.48
CA CYS A 115 -1.98 -7.07 -5.63
C CYS A 115 -1.98 -7.74 -7.01
N HIS A 116 -1.54 -7.04 -8.06
CA HIS A 116 -1.40 -7.58 -9.41
C HIS A 116 -0.05 -8.27 -9.67
N GLY A 117 0.88 -8.26 -8.71
CA GLY A 117 2.21 -8.85 -8.87
C GLY A 117 3.13 -8.07 -9.80
N GLU A 118 2.86 -6.77 -10.00
CA GLU A 118 3.63 -5.88 -10.88
C GLU A 118 4.85 -5.25 -10.19
N VAL A 119 4.99 -5.47 -8.87
CA VAL A 119 6.06 -4.93 -8.04
C VAL A 119 7.02 -6.05 -7.66
N LYS A 120 8.30 -5.89 -7.99
CA LYS A 120 9.38 -6.80 -7.59
C LYS A 120 10.01 -6.37 -6.28
N CYS A 121 10.30 -5.07 -6.20
CA CYS A 121 11.00 -4.45 -5.08
C CYS A 121 10.37 -3.10 -4.79
N LEU A 122 10.08 -2.83 -3.53
CA LEU A 122 9.66 -1.52 -3.04
C LEU A 122 10.86 -0.84 -2.37
N VAL A 123 11.22 0.33 -2.86
CA VAL A 123 12.31 1.15 -2.30
C VAL A 123 11.70 2.38 -1.64
N LEU A 124 12.06 2.61 -0.38
CA LEU A 124 11.58 3.74 0.41
C LEU A 124 12.77 4.45 1.07
N THR A 125 12.63 5.74 1.31
CA THR A 125 13.53 6.47 2.22
C THR A 125 13.26 6.07 3.66
N HIS A 126 11.97 5.99 4.05
CA HIS A 126 11.52 5.56 5.37
C HIS A 126 10.28 4.67 5.26
N ALA A 127 10.08 3.74 6.21
CA ALA A 127 8.89 2.89 6.23
C ALA A 127 7.59 3.72 6.33
N GLU A 128 7.63 4.84 7.05
CA GLU A 128 6.47 5.72 7.25
C GLU A 128 6.06 6.53 6.01
N SER A 129 6.87 6.48 4.93
CA SER A 129 6.51 7.12 3.67
C SER A 129 5.20 6.55 3.14
N VAL A 130 4.99 5.22 3.21
CA VAL A 130 3.73 4.57 2.78
C VAL A 130 2.55 4.86 3.72
N SER A 131 2.78 4.94 5.03
CA SER A 131 1.78 5.36 6.02
C SER A 131 2.43 5.54 7.38
N ARG A 132 2.01 6.55 8.15
CA ARG A 132 2.54 6.77 9.51
C ARG A 132 2.21 5.59 10.43
N PHE A 133 0.93 5.21 10.48
CA PHE A 133 0.42 4.23 11.44
C PHE A 133 0.28 2.81 10.87
N CYS A 134 0.15 2.67 9.55
CA CYS A 134 -0.15 1.39 8.91
C CYS A 134 1.00 0.86 8.05
N HIS A 135 2.23 1.39 8.18
CA HIS A 135 3.37 0.90 7.39
C HIS A 135 3.62 -0.58 7.61
N ASP A 136 3.55 -1.08 8.84
CA ASP A 136 3.76 -2.51 9.15
C ASP A 136 2.79 -3.43 8.40
N PHE A 137 1.55 -2.99 8.20
CA PHE A 137 0.57 -3.72 7.40
C PHE A 137 1.00 -3.78 5.93
N ILE A 138 1.45 -2.66 5.35
CA ILE A 138 1.93 -2.60 3.96
C ILE A 138 3.21 -3.42 3.78
N LEU A 139 4.15 -3.35 4.73
CA LEU A 139 5.34 -4.19 4.73
C LEU A 139 5.00 -5.68 4.89
N GLY A 140 3.97 -6.00 5.69
CA GLY A 140 3.37 -7.33 5.77
C GLY A 140 2.82 -7.80 4.44
N LEU A 141 2.06 -6.95 3.74
CA LEU A 141 1.55 -7.21 2.40
C LEU A 141 2.71 -7.51 1.43
N CYS A 142 3.73 -6.65 1.38
CA CYS A 142 4.92 -6.88 0.56
C CYS A 142 5.56 -8.26 0.83
N ARG A 143 5.70 -8.65 2.11
CA ARG A 143 6.22 -9.98 2.47
C ARG A 143 5.33 -11.12 1.96
N LEU A 144 4.01 -11.00 2.06
CA LEU A 144 3.07 -12.01 1.56
C LEU A 144 3.17 -12.19 0.04
N PHE A 145 3.35 -11.08 -0.70
CA PHE A 145 3.54 -11.09 -2.15
C PHE A 145 5.00 -11.32 -2.59
N LYS A 146 5.89 -11.66 -1.65
CA LYS A 146 7.34 -11.90 -1.89
C LYS A 146 8.06 -10.72 -2.54
N ILE A 147 7.61 -9.51 -2.23
CA ILE A 147 8.22 -8.25 -2.65
C ILE A 147 9.35 -7.93 -1.68
N GLN A 148 10.53 -7.67 -2.23
CA GLN A 148 11.65 -7.17 -1.43
C GLN A 148 11.39 -5.71 -1.04
N VAL A 149 11.55 -5.37 0.24
CA VAL A 149 11.50 -3.97 0.67
C VAL A 149 12.91 -3.50 1.02
N ILE A 150 13.31 -2.37 0.46
CA ILE A 150 14.60 -1.73 0.72
C ILE A 150 14.33 -0.35 1.34
N LEU A 151 14.87 -0.13 2.54
CA LEU A 151 14.90 1.18 3.17
C LEU A 151 16.27 1.80 2.93
N LEU A 152 16.31 2.97 2.29
CA LEU A 152 17.55 3.70 2.08
C LEU A 152 18.07 4.20 3.42
N ASN A 153 19.36 3.98 3.68
CA ASN A 153 20.01 4.43 4.90
C ASN A 153 20.36 5.92 4.79
N GLN A 154 19.34 6.77 4.77
CA GLN A 154 19.51 8.22 4.89
C GLN A 154 19.47 8.61 6.36
N THR A 155 20.32 9.56 6.76
CA THR A 155 20.18 10.23 8.05
C THR A 155 18.75 10.73 8.16
N GLN A 156 17.97 10.18 9.10
CA GLN A 156 16.61 10.60 9.35
C GLN A 156 16.61 12.12 9.54
N GLU A 157 16.04 12.86 8.58
CA GLU A 157 15.41 14.11 8.95
C GLU A 157 14.28 13.70 9.89
N SER A 158 14.40 14.07 11.15
CA SER A 158 13.34 13.85 12.13
C SER A 158 12.03 14.34 11.53
N ILE A 159 10.98 13.53 11.65
CA ILE A 159 9.62 13.91 11.27
C ILE A 159 9.37 15.30 11.84
N ALA A 160 9.00 16.25 10.97
CA ALA A 160 8.66 17.59 11.41
C ALA A 160 7.56 17.50 12.46
N ALA A 161 7.69 18.20 13.59
CA ALA A 161 6.70 18.14 14.65
C ALA A 161 5.30 18.53 14.11
N GLU A 162 5.29 19.44 13.15
CA GLU A 162 4.13 19.88 12.39
C GLU A 162 3.45 18.72 11.64
N ASP A 163 4.22 17.83 11.01
CA ASP A 163 3.69 16.67 10.28
C ASP A 163 3.02 15.67 11.24
N LEU A 164 3.59 15.48 12.42
CA LEU A 164 3.02 14.60 13.44
C LEU A 164 1.70 15.16 13.98
N VAL A 165 1.61 16.48 14.17
CA VAL A 165 0.35 17.07 14.63
C VAL A 165 -0.73 16.97 13.56
N ASP A 166 -0.41 17.21 12.28
CA ASP A 166 -1.36 17.01 11.18
C ASP A 166 -1.88 15.56 11.14
N ASP A 167 -0.99 14.59 11.33
CA ASP A 167 -1.34 13.17 11.39
C ASP A 167 -2.24 12.87 12.60
N LEU A 168 -1.95 13.43 13.78
CA LEU A 168 -2.79 13.26 14.96
C LEU A 168 -4.18 13.90 14.79
N GLN A 169 -4.26 15.10 14.21
CA GLN A 169 -5.54 15.74 13.90
C GLN A 169 -6.38 14.92 12.93
N ALA A 170 -5.75 14.32 11.92
CA ALA A 170 -6.43 13.44 10.98
C ALA A 170 -7.00 12.19 11.68
N LEU A 171 -6.23 11.58 12.59
CA LEU A 171 -6.72 10.46 13.41
C LEU A 171 -7.89 10.87 14.33
N VAL A 172 -7.76 11.99 15.04
CA VAL A 172 -8.82 12.52 15.92
C VAL A 172 -10.09 12.75 15.12
N THR A 173 -9.97 13.31 13.92
CA THR A 173 -11.11 13.54 13.02
C THR A 173 -11.79 12.22 12.63
N ILE A 174 -11.03 11.19 12.24
CA ILE A 174 -11.58 9.86 11.92
C ILE A 174 -12.32 9.26 13.13
N CYS A 175 -11.72 9.32 14.32
CA CYS A 175 -12.36 8.83 15.54
C CYS A 175 -13.66 9.57 15.85
N TYR A 176 -13.65 10.91 15.73
CA TYR A 176 -14.84 11.73 15.93
C TYR A 176 -15.95 11.36 14.93
N ASP A 177 -15.63 11.31 13.64
CA ASP A 177 -16.60 11.06 12.57
C ASP A 177 -17.21 9.64 12.65
N HIS A 178 -16.48 8.66 13.20
CA HIS A 178 -17.01 7.32 13.47
C HIS A 178 -17.90 7.26 14.73
N LEU A 179 -17.57 8.03 15.76
CA LEU A 179 -18.30 7.99 17.04
C LEU A 179 -19.56 8.87 17.03
N TYR A 180 -19.51 10.02 16.36
CA TYR A 180 -20.59 11.01 16.35
C TYR A 180 -21.95 10.44 15.88
N PRO A 181 -22.04 9.64 14.81
CA PRO A 181 -23.31 9.09 14.32
C PRO A 181 -23.94 8.04 15.24
N LEU A 182 -23.19 7.48 16.20
CA LEU A 182 -23.70 6.44 17.09
C LEU A 182 -24.70 6.99 18.12
N HIS A 183 -24.73 8.31 18.33
CA HIS A 183 -25.62 8.99 19.27
C HIS A 183 -25.67 8.33 20.66
N ASN A 184 -24.55 7.77 21.12
CA ASN A 184 -24.46 7.06 22.39
C ASN A 184 -24.13 8.08 23.51
N PRO A 185 -25.02 8.28 24.50
CA PRO A 185 -24.78 9.24 25.59
C PRO A 185 -23.54 8.90 26.42
N ALA A 186 -23.13 7.63 26.47
CA ALA A 186 -21.89 7.23 27.16
C ALA A 186 -20.62 7.81 26.50
N HIS A 187 -20.68 8.24 25.24
CA HIS A 187 -19.55 8.77 24.49
C HIS A 187 -19.55 10.31 24.42
N GLN A 188 -20.51 10.99 25.04
CA GLN A 188 -20.68 12.45 24.92
C GLN A 188 -19.41 13.21 25.36
N GLN A 189 -18.83 12.82 26.51
CA GLN A 189 -17.60 13.43 27.02
C GLN A 189 -16.40 13.18 26.08
N LEU A 190 -16.32 12.01 25.45
CA LEU A 190 -15.27 11.70 24.48
C LEU A 190 -15.40 12.54 23.21
N LEU A 191 -16.62 12.75 22.72
CA LEU A 191 -16.90 13.62 21.56
C LEU A 191 -16.51 15.07 21.85
N GLU A 192 -16.73 15.56 23.07
CA GLU A 192 -16.28 16.89 23.49
C GLU A 192 -14.75 17.01 23.44
N TYR A 193 -14.01 16.02 23.97
CA TYR A 193 -12.54 16.01 23.90
C TYR A 193 -12.02 15.93 22.47
N LEU A 194 -12.56 15.02 21.66
CA LEU A 194 -12.16 14.87 20.26
C LEU A 194 -12.50 16.11 19.43
N GLY A 195 -13.65 16.74 19.69
CA GLY A 195 -14.05 18.00 19.08
C GLY A 195 -13.08 19.13 19.43
N ALA A 196 -12.73 19.28 20.72
CA ALA A 196 -11.77 20.28 21.16
C ALA A 196 -10.39 20.11 20.50
N LEU A 197 -9.94 18.86 20.33
CA LEU A 197 -8.68 18.53 19.68
C LEU A 197 -8.70 18.70 18.15
N LYS A 198 -9.87 18.61 17.51
CA LYS A 198 -10.05 18.80 16.06
C LYS A 198 -9.72 20.23 15.62
N ASP A 199 -9.96 21.21 16.49
CA ASP A 199 -9.78 22.64 16.19
C ASP A 199 -8.42 23.22 16.62
N VAL A 200 -7.55 22.42 17.26
CA VAL A 200 -6.22 22.87 17.69
C VAL A 200 -5.33 23.03 16.47
N ARG A 201 -5.23 24.23 15.88
CA ARG A 201 -4.20 24.54 14.88
C ARG A 201 -2.86 24.74 15.57
N VAL A 202 -1.83 24.05 15.10
CA VAL A 202 -0.44 24.37 15.48
C VAL A 202 -0.12 25.76 14.92
N ALA A 203 0.32 26.64 15.80
CA ALA A 203 0.76 28.00 15.46
C ALA A 203 2.09 27.99 14.70
#